data_AF-A0A351ELD8-F1
#
_entry.id   AF-A0A351ELD8-F1
#
_cell.length_a   1.000
_cell.length_b   1.000
_cell.length_c   1.000
_cell.angle_alpha   90.00
_cell.angle_beta   90.00
_cell.angle_gamma   90.00
#
_symmetry.space_group_name_H-M   'P 1'
#
loop_
_entity.id
_entity.type
_entity.pdbx_description
1 polymer ?
#
loop_
_entity_poly.entity_id
_entity_poly.type
_entity_poly.pdbx_seq_one_letter_code
_entity_poly.pdbx_strand_id
1 'polypeptide(L)'
;MKRWLYASSAIAVMMLIIPLVLHEQTRRTVLELVNSYPVSAVINKLQQASIPSNGSACLKELGKRDVRFRRQGDFSEPKGCKVKSAVRLSSAGQVQFDNAPLLTCTMAMQLARFSEDGLQSAARDVLGTTVKRVRHIGTYNCRSMRQFKGVLSQHAFANAIDVSAFELSNGDVINVARDWRAKGAKAQFLRRVSSDACKAFHVAVSPDGDANHFNHLHWDMGPYRSCR
;
A
#
# COMPACT_ATOMS: atom_id res chain seq x y z
N MET A 1 74.94 -13.26 -25.25
CA MET A 1 74.17 -12.00 -25.39
C MET A 1 72.70 -12.36 -25.64
N LYS A 2 71.87 -12.43 -24.59
CA LYS A 2 70.41 -12.70 -24.65
C LYS A 2 69.71 -11.62 -23.84
N ARG A 3 69.15 -10.59 -24.50
CA ARG A 3 68.50 -9.48 -23.77
C ARG A 3 67.52 -8.65 -24.61
N TRP A 4 66.76 -9.26 -25.53
CA TRP A 4 65.84 -8.51 -26.42
C TRP A 4 64.51 -9.23 -26.76
N LEU A 5 63.97 -10.08 -25.87
CA LEU A 5 62.69 -10.78 -26.11
C LEU A 5 61.56 -10.48 -25.12
N TYR A 6 61.74 -9.56 -24.15
CA TYR A 6 60.74 -9.32 -23.10
C TYR A 6 59.98 -7.97 -23.19
N ALA A 7 60.33 -7.08 -24.12
CA ALA A 7 59.71 -5.75 -24.20
C ALA A 7 58.39 -5.71 -25.01
N SER A 8 58.15 -6.65 -25.93
CA SER A 8 56.95 -6.65 -26.78
C SER A 8 55.71 -7.26 -26.12
N SER A 9 55.85 -8.09 -25.09
CA SER A 9 54.71 -8.71 -24.40
C SER A 9 54.02 -7.78 -23.41
N ALA A 10 54.74 -6.87 -22.75
CA ALA A 10 54.15 -6.00 -21.73
C ALA A 10 53.19 -4.93 -22.31
N ILE A 11 53.51 -4.40 -23.50
CA ILE A 11 52.70 -3.38 -24.18
C ILE A 11 51.40 -3.98 -24.73
N ALA A 12 51.46 -5.18 -25.32
CA ALA A 12 50.27 -5.89 -25.80
C ALA A 12 49.33 -6.30 -24.65
N VAL A 13 49.89 -6.70 -23.51
CA VAL A 13 49.13 -6.98 -22.28
C VAL A 13 48.51 -5.70 -21.70
N MET A 14 49.23 -4.57 -21.68
CA MET A 14 48.64 -3.27 -21.30
C MET A 14 47.51 -2.83 -22.25
N MET A 15 47.67 -2.97 -23.57
CA MET A 15 46.64 -2.58 -24.54
C MET A 15 45.38 -3.44 -24.47
N LEU A 16 45.46 -4.68 -23.97
CA LEU A 16 44.30 -5.54 -23.72
C LEU A 16 43.67 -5.31 -22.33
N ILE A 17 44.47 -4.97 -21.32
CA ILE A 17 44.01 -4.76 -19.94
C ILE A 17 43.41 -3.36 -19.76
N ILE A 18 43.97 -2.31 -20.37
CA ILE A 18 43.51 -0.92 -20.20
C ILE A 18 42.05 -0.74 -20.66
N PRO A 19 41.59 -1.26 -21.83
CA PRO A 19 40.18 -1.21 -22.21
C PRO A 19 39.29 -2.01 -21.25
N LEU A 20 39.75 -3.16 -20.75
CA LEU A 20 39.01 -3.97 -19.76
C LEU A 20 38.87 -3.26 -18.42
N VAL A 21 39.93 -2.61 -17.92
CA VAL A 21 39.94 -1.87 -16.65
C VAL A 21 39.16 -0.56 -16.77
N LEU A 22 39.27 0.15 -17.90
CA LEU A 22 38.42 1.31 -18.19
C LEU A 22 36.95 0.88 -18.32
N HIS A 23 36.67 -0.29 -18.91
CA HIS A 23 35.33 -0.86 -18.96
C HIS A 23 34.81 -1.25 -17.57
N GLU A 24 35.64 -1.87 -16.72
CA GLU A 24 35.32 -2.25 -15.34
C GLU A 24 35.05 -1.02 -14.46
N GLN A 25 35.90 0.01 -14.55
CA GLN A 25 35.74 1.27 -13.81
C GLN A 25 34.50 2.02 -14.30
N THR A 26 34.31 2.14 -15.61
CA THR A 26 33.11 2.76 -16.20
C THR A 26 31.86 1.97 -15.81
N ARG A 27 31.91 0.64 -15.82
CA ARG A 27 30.82 -0.22 -15.36
C ARG A 27 30.54 -0.03 -13.87
N ARG A 28 31.56 0.09 -13.01
CA ARG A 28 31.40 0.39 -11.58
C ARG A 28 30.78 1.77 -11.38
N THR A 29 31.27 2.80 -12.06
CA THR A 29 30.72 4.15 -11.96
C THR A 29 29.30 4.23 -12.51
N VAL A 30 28.98 3.54 -13.62
CA VAL A 30 27.62 3.44 -14.16
C VAL A 30 26.72 2.66 -13.22
N LEU A 31 27.17 1.56 -12.63
CA LEU A 31 26.42 0.82 -11.63
C LEU A 31 26.22 1.63 -10.34
N GLU A 32 27.20 2.42 -9.91
CA GLU A 32 27.08 3.36 -8.80
C GLU A 32 26.10 4.49 -9.13
N LEU A 33 26.11 5.06 -10.34
CA LEU A 33 25.16 6.06 -10.82
C LEU A 33 23.72 5.50 -10.91
N VAL A 34 23.57 4.31 -11.48
CA VAL A 34 22.28 3.62 -11.59
C VAL A 34 21.76 3.17 -10.22
N ASN A 35 22.64 2.78 -9.30
CA ASN A 35 22.27 2.45 -7.92
C ASN A 35 22.01 3.69 -7.04
N SER A 36 22.63 4.84 -7.33
CA SER A 36 22.46 6.06 -6.54
C SER A 36 21.18 6.80 -6.90
N TYR A 37 20.64 6.60 -8.11
CA TYR A 37 19.31 7.07 -8.52
C TYR A 37 18.43 5.89 -8.98
N PRO A 38 18.08 4.97 -8.07
CA PRO A 38 17.29 3.82 -8.45
C PRO A 38 15.93 4.32 -8.95
N VAL A 39 15.44 3.77 -10.05
CA VAL A 39 14.11 4.08 -10.63
C VAL A 39 13.01 4.02 -9.55
N SER A 40 13.17 3.14 -8.56
CA SER A 40 12.28 3.05 -7.40
C SER A 40 12.18 4.34 -6.58
N ALA A 41 13.27 5.11 -6.43
CA ALA A 41 13.24 6.40 -5.73
C ALA A 41 12.41 7.44 -6.48
N VAL A 42 12.48 7.45 -7.82
CA VAL A 42 11.64 8.30 -8.67
C VAL A 42 10.17 7.87 -8.55
N ILE A 43 9.89 6.57 -8.66
CA ILE A 43 8.54 6.02 -8.48
C ILE A 43 7.97 6.40 -7.11
N ASN A 44 8.76 6.26 -6.03
CA ASN A 44 8.31 6.59 -4.68
C ASN A 44 7.97 8.08 -4.52
N LYS A 45 8.76 8.97 -5.13
CA LYS A 45 8.46 10.41 -5.16
C LYS A 45 7.15 10.69 -5.89
N LEU A 46 6.93 10.05 -7.05
CA LEU A 46 5.69 10.19 -7.82
C LEU A 46 4.48 9.63 -7.06
N GLN A 47 4.61 8.46 -6.43
CA GLN A 47 3.57 7.89 -5.57
C GLN A 47 3.23 8.83 -4.42
N GLN A 48 4.22 9.41 -3.75
CA GLN A 48 3.99 10.34 -2.66
C GLN A 48 3.32 11.64 -3.13
N ALA A 49 3.73 12.18 -4.28
CA ALA A 49 3.15 13.39 -4.85
C ALA A 49 1.71 13.20 -5.37
N SER A 50 1.34 11.96 -5.72
CA SER A 50 0.01 11.60 -6.22
C SER A 50 -0.99 11.25 -5.12
N ILE A 51 -0.55 11.13 -3.86
CA ILE A 51 -1.49 11.01 -2.75
C ILE A 51 -2.33 12.30 -2.73
N PRO A 52 -3.66 12.20 -2.74
CA PRO A 52 -4.53 13.38 -2.72
C PRO A 52 -4.17 14.36 -1.61
N SER A 53 -4.50 15.64 -1.80
CA SER A 53 -4.17 16.69 -0.83
C SER A 53 -4.66 16.34 0.57
N ASN A 54 -3.68 16.12 1.45
CA ASN A 54 -3.87 15.77 2.85
C ASN A 54 -3.49 16.99 3.69
N GLY A 55 -4.49 17.75 4.14
CA GLY A 55 -4.26 19.02 4.83
C GLY A 55 -5.38 19.39 5.79
N SER A 56 -5.31 20.62 6.30
CA SER A 56 -6.31 21.20 7.20
C SER A 56 -7.73 21.17 6.60
N ALA A 57 -7.86 21.38 5.28
CA ALA A 57 -9.13 21.27 4.57
C ALA A 57 -9.71 19.85 4.68
N CYS A 58 -8.92 18.81 4.40
CA CYS A 58 -9.37 17.43 4.57
C CYS A 58 -9.79 17.15 6.01
N LEU A 59 -8.98 17.58 7.00
CA LEU A 59 -9.28 17.35 8.41
C LEU A 59 -10.58 18.03 8.85
N LYS A 60 -10.85 19.24 8.31
CA LYS A 60 -12.09 19.97 8.54
C LYS A 60 -13.28 19.22 7.94
N GLU A 61 -13.18 18.76 6.71
CA GLU A 61 -14.24 17.98 6.08
C GLU A 61 -14.46 16.63 6.78
N LEU A 62 -13.38 15.99 7.24
CA LEU A 62 -13.47 14.73 7.99
C LEU A 62 -14.24 14.94 9.29
N GLY A 63 -13.96 16.03 10.01
CA GLY A 63 -14.66 16.41 11.24
C GLY A 63 -16.14 16.78 11.06
N LYS A 64 -16.63 17.01 9.83
CA LYS A 64 -18.07 17.21 9.56
C LYS A 64 -18.85 15.90 9.40
N ARG A 65 -18.14 14.77 9.26
CA ARG A 65 -18.77 13.45 9.14
C ARG A 65 -19.01 12.85 10.52
N ASP A 66 -19.89 11.84 10.57
CA ASP A 66 -20.04 11.01 11.75
C ASP A 66 -18.82 10.09 11.89
N VAL A 67 -17.71 10.62 12.40
CA VAL A 67 -16.46 9.89 12.59
C VAL A 67 -15.84 10.24 13.93
N ARG A 68 -15.15 9.27 14.54
CA ARG A 68 -14.28 9.52 15.69
C ARG A 68 -12.83 9.30 15.27
N PHE A 69 -12.01 10.34 15.33
CA PHE A 69 -10.60 10.25 15.03
C PHE A 69 -9.74 11.13 15.93
N ARG A 70 -8.47 10.75 16.08
CA ARG A 70 -7.43 11.58 16.68
C ARG A 70 -6.46 12.04 15.61
N ARG A 71 -6.11 13.34 15.59
CA ARG A 71 -5.04 13.84 14.73
C ARG A 71 -3.69 13.28 15.19
N GLN A 72 -2.94 12.71 14.26
CA GLN A 72 -1.56 12.26 14.49
C GLN A 72 -0.54 13.24 13.89
N GLY A 73 -0.90 13.95 12.81
CA GLY A 73 -0.06 14.95 12.18
C GLY A 73 0.90 14.37 11.13
N ASP A 74 1.95 15.14 10.83
CA ASP A 74 2.95 14.76 9.84
C ASP A 74 4.08 13.97 10.50
N PHE A 75 4.61 12.97 9.80
CA PHE A 75 5.81 12.27 10.24
C PHE A 75 6.60 11.69 9.06
N SER A 76 7.86 11.33 9.29
CA SER A 76 8.74 10.76 8.28
C SER A 76 9.71 9.76 8.91
N GLU A 77 10.07 8.71 8.17
CA GLU A 77 11.06 7.71 8.57
C GLU A 77 12.28 7.68 7.62
N PRO A 78 13.45 7.19 8.07
CA PRO A 78 14.69 7.16 7.28
C PRO A 78 14.59 6.47 5.91
N LYS A 79 13.64 5.55 5.73
CA LYS A 79 13.42 4.82 4.45
C LYS A 79 12.60 5.61 3.41
N GLY A 80 12.37 6.90 3.62
CA GLY A 80 11.64 7.76 2.70
C GLY A 80 10.11 7.70 2.84
N CYS A 81 9.61 6.97 3.83
CA CYS A 81 8.19 6.95 4.19
C CYS A 81 7.84 8.30 4.81
N LYS A 82 7.08 9.14 4.10
CA LYS A 82 6.56 10.39 4.67
C LYS A 82 5.05 10.39 4.59
N VAL A 83 4.42 10.70 5.71
CA VAL A 83 2.97 10.75 5.86
C VAL A 83 2.59 12.16 6.26
N LYS A 84 1.56 12.70 5.61
CA LYS A 84 1.04 14.05 5.82
C LYS A 84 -0.39 13.99 6.34
N SER A 85 -0.71 14.86 7.29
CA SER A 85 -2.03 14.97 7.95
C SER A 85 -2.60 13.61 8.37
N ALA A 86 -1.79 12.78 9.04
CA ALA A 86 -2.24 11.48 9.50
C ALA A 86 -3.27 11.59 10.62
N VAL A 87 -4.17 10.63 10.68
CA VAL A 87 -5.20 10.48 11.72
C VAL A 87 -5.24 9.03 12.19
N ARG A 88 -5.72 8.83 13.42
CA ARG A 88 -6.14 7.53 13.94
C ARG A 88 -7.65 7.47 13.97
N LEU A 89 -8.24 6.73 13.04
CA LEU A 89 -9.69 6.63 12.85
C LEU A 89 -10.26 5.50 13.72
N SER A 90 -11.03 5.84 14.75
CA SER A 90 -11.63 4.87 15.68
C SER A 90 -13.00 4.38 15.22
N SER A 91 -13.80 5.24 14.57
CA SER A 91 -15.10 4.85 14.02
C SER A 91 -15.55 5.74 12.87
N ALA A 92 -16.45 5.21 12.05
CA ALA A 92 -17.22 5.93 11.03
C ALA A 92 -18.67 5.43 11.06
N GLY A 93 -19.61 6.33 11.33
CA GLY A 93 -20.97 5.98 11.73
C GLY A 93 -20.96 5.00 12.90
N GLN A 94 -21.76 3.96 12.77
CA GLN A 94 -21.83 2.83 13.71
C GLN A 94 -20.66 1.83 13.59
N VAL A 95 -19.78 1.96 12.58
CA VAL A 95 -18.67 1.02 12.37
C VAL A 95 -17.48 1.42 13.23
N GLN A 96 -17.04 0.51 14.09
CA GLN A 96 -15.77 0.64 14.80
C GLN A 96 -14.61 0.03 14.01
N PHE A 97 -13.42 0.59 14.13
CA PHE A 97 -12.20 0.04 13.56
C PHE A 97 -11.25 -0.40 14.68
N ASP A 98 -10.78 -1.65 14.61
CA ASP A 98 -9.85 -2.19 15.60
C ASP A 98 -8.58 -1.33 15.69
N ASN A 99 -8.09 -1.08 16.90
CA ASN A 99 -6.83 -0.37 17.17
C ASN A 99 -6.69 1.04 16.57
N ALA A 100 -7.80 1.68 16.15
CA ALA A 100 -7.83 3.01 15.57
C ALA A 100 -6.77 3.21 14.46
N PRO A 101 -6.93 2.57 13.28
CA PRO A 101 -5.94 2.53 12.21
C PRO A 101 -5.31 3.89 11.90
N LEU A 102 -3.98 3.89 11.70
CA LEU A 102 -3.24 5.07 11.28
C LEU A 102 -3.35 5.23 9.77
N LEU A 103 -4.01 6.30 9.33
CA LEU A 103 -4.31 6.59 7.93
C LEU A 103 -3.97 8.04 7.59
N THR A 104 -3.71 8.33 6.33
CA THR A 104 -3.82 9.71 5.81
C THR A 104 -5.27 10.19 5.98
N CYS A 105 -5.46 11.51 6.11
CA CYS A 105 -6.80 12.07 6.23
C CYS A 105 -7.71 11.67 5.05
N THR A 106 -7.21 11.69 3.82
CA THR A 106 -8.00 11.32 2.65
C THR A 106 -8.36 9.85 2.63
N MET A 107 -7.44 8.96 3.04
CA MET A 107 -7.77 7.54 3.17
C MET A 107 -8.83 7.31 4.25
N ALA A 108 -8.73 8.00 5.40
CA ALA A 108 -9.76 7.95 6.44
C ALA A 108 -11.12 8.49 5.95
N MET A 109 -11.13 9.59 5.21
CA MET A 109 -12.33 10.15 4.57
C MET A 109 -12.98 9.16 3.60
N GLN A 110 -12.18 8.51 2.76
CA GLN A 110 -12.69 7.52 1.81
C GLN A 110 -13.22 6.28 2.53
N LEU A 111 -12.53 5.81 3.56
CA LEU A 111 -12.99 4.69 4.37
C LEU A 111 -14.29 5.01 5.12
N ALA A 112 -14.46 6.25 5.60
CA ALA A 112 -15.70 6.69 6.23
C ALA A 112 -16.88 6.68 5.25
N ARG A 113 -16.70 7.24 4.04
CA ARG A 113 -17.69 7.17 2.95
C ARG A 113 -18.05 5.74 2.60
N PHE A 114 -17.04 4.91 2.39
CA PHE A 114 -17.23 3.51 2.04
C PHE A 114 -17.96 2.73 3.15
N SER A 115 -17.71 3.07 4.41
CA SER A 115 -18.39 2.44 5.54
C SER A 115 -19.90 2.71 5.49
N GLU A 116 -20.32 3.92 5.16
CA GLU A 116 -21.73 4.30 5.05
C GLU A 116 -22.40 3.69 3.80
N ASP A 117 -21.81 3.94 2.63
CA ASP A 117 -22.46 3.69 1.34
C ASP A 117 -22.25 2.26 0.83
N GLY A 118 -21.01 1.76 0.89
CA GLY A 118 -20.65 0.45 0.36
C GLY A 118 -20.89 -0.66 1.37
N LEU A 119 -20.29 -0.54 2.55
CA LEU A 119 -20.23 -1.60 3.54
C LEU A 119 -21.58 -1.87 4.19
N GLN A 120 -22.26 -0.82 4.67
CA GLN A 120 -23.55 -1.00 5.32
C GLN A 120 -24.66 -1.35 4.33
N SER A 121 -24.63 -0.84 3.09
CA SER A 121 -25.56 -1.27 2.05
C SER A 121 -25.38 -2.76 1.77
N ALA A 122 -24.15 -3.22 1.53
CA ALA A 122 -23.88 -4.63 1.30
C ALA A 122 -24.35 -5.53 2.45
N ALA A 123 -24.15 -5.09 3.70
CA ALA A 123 -24.58 -5.84 4.88
C ALA A 123 -26.10 -5.96 4.97
N ARG A 124 -26.83 -4.85 4.77
CA ARG A 124 -28.30 -4.85 4.81
C ARG A 124 -28.87 -5.70 3.67
N ASP A 125 -28.38 -5.49 2.45
CA ASP A 125 -28.91 -6.14 1.25
C ASP A 125 -28.70 -7.66 1.27
N VAL A 126 -27.52 -8.12 1.72
CA VAL A 126 -27.14 -9.54 1.62
C VAL A 126 -27.42 -10.31 2.90
N LEU A 127 -27.30 -9.66 4.06
CA LEU A 127 -27.32 -10.33 5.37
C LEU A 127 -28.53 -9.93 6.22
N GLY A 128 -29.29 -8.90 5.84
CA GLY A 128 -30.39 -8.38 6.66
C GLY A 128 -29.93 -7.79 8.00
N THR A 129 -28.65 -7.46 8.15
CA THR A 129 -28.07 -6.86 9.36
C THR A 129 -27.05 -5.79 9.00
N THR A 130 -26.34 -5.25 9.99
CA THR A 130 -25.35 -4.20 9.82
C THR A 130 -23.97 -4.63 10.32
N VAL A 131 -22.91 -4.00 9.79
CA VAL A 131 -21.56 -4.17 10.32
C VAL A 131 -21.38 -3.28 11.54
N LYS A 132 -20.95 -3.83 12.68
CA LYS A 132 -20.59 -3.05 13.86
C LYS A 132 -19.09 -2.78 13.95
N ARG A 133 -18.25 -3.62 13.33
CA ARG A 133 -16.79 -3.52 13.43
C ARG A 133 -16.08 -4.07 12.21
N VAL A 134 -15.01 -3.39 11.82
CA VAL A 134 -14.04 -3.82 10.81
C VAL A 134 -12.74 -4.20 11.53
N ARG A 135 -12.30 -5.44 11.31
CA ARG A 135 -11.02 -5.97 11.81
C ARG A 135 -9.99 -5.92 10.70
N HIS A 136 -8.86 -5.29 10.95
CA HIS A 136 -7.77 -5.17 9.96
C HIS A 136 -6.48 -5.81 10.49
N ILE A 137 -5.62 -6.24 9.57
CA ILE A 137 -4.30 -6.82 9.89
C ILE A 137 -3.13 -5.88 9.55
N GLY A 138 -3.40 -4.77 8.88
CA GLY A 138 -2.36 -3.81 8.52
C GLY A 138 -2.90 -2.46 8.05
N THR A 139 -2.19 -1.39 8.42
CA THR A 139 -2.35 -0.04 7.86
C THR A 139 -0.99 0.59 7.62
N TYR A 140 -0.47 1.44 8.49
CA TYR A 140 0.88 1.97 8.30
C TYR A 140 1.95 0.89 8.48
N ASN A 141 2.82 0.74 7.48
CA ASN A 141 4.01 -0.10 7.56
C ASN A 141 5.07 0.41 6.56
N CYS A 142 6.18 0.98 7.09
CA CYS A 142 7.26 1.53 6.27
C CYS A 142 8.12 0.45 5.61
N ARG A 143 7.64 -0.08 4.47
CA ARG A 143 8.31 -1.11 3.69
C ARG A 143 8.05 -1.00 2.19
N SER A 144 8.91 -1.66 1.41
CA SER A 144 8.68 -1.88 -0.01
C SER A 144 7.54 -2.88 -0.27
N MET A 145 6.99 -2.83 -1.48
CA MET A 145 6.14 -3.87 -2.04
C MET A 145 6.90 -5.19 -2.08
N ARG A 146 6.20 -6.32 -1.89
CA ARG A 146 6.84 -7.65 -1.89
C ARG A 146 7.39 -7.99 -3.28
N GLN A 147 6.66 -7.64 -4.32
CA GLN A 147 6.96 -7.93 -5.72
C GLN A 147 7.97 -6.96 -6.33
N PHE A 148 8.11 -5.75 -5.77
CA PHE A 148 8.94 -4.67 -6.32
C PHE A 148 9.89 -4.10 -5.27
N LYS A 149 11.12 -4.63 -5.22
CA LYS A 149 12.15 -4.18 -4.27
C LYS A 149 12.43 -2.69 -4.45
N GLY A 150 12.48 -1.94 -3.35
CA GLY A 150 12.75 -0.50 -3.35
C GLY A 150 11.53 0.38 -3.63
N VAL A 151 10.49 -0.12 -4.29
CA VAL A 151 9.22 0.61 -4.50
C VAL A 151 8.38 0.49 -3.24
N LEU A 152 8.01 1.62 -2.63
CA LEU A 152 7.24 1.66 -1.39
C LEU A 152 5.79 1.25 -1.63
N SER A 153 5.23 0.48 -0.69
CA SER A 153 3.81 0.16 -0.69
C SER A 153 2.98 1.39 -0.27
N GLN A 154 1.70 1.44 -0.63
CA GLN A 154 0.79 2.46 -0.10
C GLN A 154 0.63 2.41 1.43
N HIS A 155 0.89 1.25 2.05
CA HIS A 155 1.02 1.13 3.50
C HIS A 155 2.16 1.99 4.08
N ALA A 156 3.26 2.19 3.32
CA ALA A 156 4.38 3.03 3.74
C ALA A 156 4.00 4.52 3.80
N PHE A 157 2.86 4.89 3.22
CA PHE A 157 2.32 6.24 3.25
C PHE A 157 1.06 6.36 4.12
N ALA A 158 0.71 5.34 4.91
CA ALA A 158 -0.57 5.26 5.63
C ALA A 158 -1.79 5.44 4.72
N ASN A 159 -1.65 5.09 3.44
CA ASN A 159 -2.65 5.32 2.40
C ASN A 159 -3.33 4.03 1.95
N ALA A 160 -3.33 3.01 2.83
CA ALA A 160 -3.86 1.68 2.58
C ALA A 160 -4.34 0.99 3.87
N ILE A 161 -5.24 0.02 3.72
CA ILE A 161 -5.74 -0.85 4.79
C ILE A 161 -5.93 -2.29 4.29
N ASP A 162 -5.58 -3.26 5.15
CA ASP A 162 -5.80 -4.70 4.92
C ASP A 162 -6.89 -5.22 5.86
N VAL A 163 -8.11 -5.39 5.36
CA VAL A 163 -9.28 -5.83 6.14
C VAL A 163 -9.38 -7.36 6.17
N SER A 164 -9.43 -7.94 7.35
CA SER A 164 -9.41 -9.40 7.56
C SER A 164 -10.75 -9.98 7.99
N ALA A 165 -11.62 -9.18 8.60
CA ALA A 165 -12.94 -9.63 9.03
C ALA A 165 -13.91 -8.47 9.31
N PHE A 166 -15.19 -8.81 9.36
CA PHE A 166 -16.28 -7.94 9.75
C PHE A 166 -17.05 -8.60 10.89
N GLU A 167 -17.37 -7.83 11.94
CA GLU A 167 -18.32 -8.26 12.95
C GLU A 167 -19.65 -7.56 12.72
N LEU A 168 -20.73 -8.31 12.84
CA LEU A 168 -22.08 -7.86 12.59
C LEU A 168 -22.79 -7.52 13.90
N SER A 169 -23.85 -6.72 13.80
CA SER A 169 -24.65 -6.29 14.95
C SER A 169 -25.39 -7.44 15.62
N ASN A 170 -25.73 -8.50 14.88
CA ASN A 170 -26.33 -9.73 15.42
C ASN A 170 -25.32 -10.66 16.13
N GLY A 171 -24.04 -10.29 16.20
CA GLY A 171 -22.98 -11.08 16.84
C GLY A 171 -22.16 -11.97 15.90
N ASP A 172 -22.60 -12.15 14.65
CA ASP A 172 -21.86 -12.94 13.67
C ASP A 172 -20.51 -12.30 13.30
N VAL A 173 -19.55 -13.16 12.96
CA VAL A 173 -18.26 -12.75 12.40
C VAL A 173 -18.11 -13.34 11.01
N ILE A 174 -17.70 -12.49 10.06
CA ILE A 174 -17.31 -12.85 8.70
C ILE A 174 -15.80 -12.66 8.58
N ASN A 175 -15.07 -13.76 8.45
CA ASN A 175 -13.62 -13.76 8.27
C ASN A 175 -13.27 -13.98 6.80
N VAL A 176 -12.41 -13.13 6.24
CA VAL A 176 -12.06 -13.19 4.81
C VAL A 176 -11.43 -14.53 4.45
N ALA A 177 -10.41 -14.98 5.18
CA ALA A 177 -9.71 -16.23 4.87
C ALA A 177 -10.63 -17.46 4.84
N ARG A 178 -11.53 -17.55 5.81
CA ARG A 178 -12.44 -18.69 5.98
C ARG A 178 -13.66 -18.61 5.07
N ASP A 179 -14.28 -17.44 4.99
CA ASP A 179 -15.62 -17.29 4.42
C ASP A 179 -15.57 -16.87 2.93
N TRP A 180 -14.40 -16.48 2.39
CA TRP A 180 -14.27 -16.04 0.99
C TRP A 180 -14.59 -17.13 -0.04
N ARG A 181 -14.11 -18.36 0.17
CA ARG A 181 -14.39 -19.51 -0.73
C ARG A 181 -15.53 -20.38 -0.25
N ALA A 182 -16.19 -19.99 0.84
CA ALA A 182 -17.38 -20.68 1.34
C ALA A 182 -18.58 -20.44 0.42
N LYS A 183 -19.71 -21.08 0.74
CA LYS A 183 -21.01 -20.84 0.08
C LYS A 183 -21.91 -20.00 0.99
N GLY A 184 -22.95 -19.41 0.40
CA GLY A 184 -24.00 -18.71 1.13
C GLY A 184 -23.72 -17.23 1.37
N ALA A 185 -24.51 -16.63 2.26
CA ALA A 185 -24.62 -15.18 2.40
C ALA A 185 -23.32 -14.49 2.83
N LYS A 186 -22.49 -15.12 3.67
CA LYS A 186 -21.18 -14.56 4.08
C LYS A 186 -20.22 -14.39 2.90
N ALA A 187 -20.13 -15.39 2.03
CA ALA A 187 -19.31 -15.33 0.82
C ALA A 187 -19.86 -14.29 -0.17
N GLN A 188 -21.19 -14.25 -0.36
CA GLN A 188 -21.85 -13.25 -1.20
C GLN A 188 -21.61 -11.83 -0.70
N PHE A 189 -21.68 -11.60 0.62
CA PHE A 189 -21.38 -10.32 1.24
C PHE A 189 -19.93 -9.89 0.96
N LEU A 190 -18.96 -10.80 1.13
CA LEU A 190 -17.56 -10.50 0.83
C LEU A 190 -17.35 -10.14 -0.65
N ARG A 191 -18.01 -10.85 -1.58
CA ARG A 191 -17.96 -10.51 -3.01
C ARG A 191 -18.59 -9.15 -3.31
N ARG A 192 -19.73 -8.84 -2.70
CA ARG A 192 -20.38 -7.54 -2.83
C ARG A 192 -19.50 -6.41 -2.30
N VAL A 193 -18.95 -6.55 -1.09
CA VAL A 193 -18.01 -5.59 -0.49
C VAL A 193 -16.78 -5.39 -1.37
N SER A 194 -16.20 -6.46 -1.92
CA SER A 194 -15.06 -6.38 -2.84
C SER A 194 -15.41 -5.61 -4.11
N SER A 195 -16.58 -5.87 -4.70
CA SER A 195 -17.07 -5.17 -5.89
C SER A 195 -17.32 -3.68 -5.63
N ASP A 196 -17.86 -3.32 -4.46
CA ASP A 196 -18.11 -1.92 -4.13
C ASP A 196 -16.81 -1.19 -3.75
N ALA A 197 -15.86 -1.88 -3.11
CA ALA A 197 -14.52 -1.36 -2.84
C ALA A 197 -13.77 -1.01 -4.13
N CYS A 198 -13.92 -1.82 -5.18
CA CYS A 198 -13.36 -1.56 -6.52
C CYS A 198 -13.79 -0.19 -7.11
N LYS A 199 -15.01 0.26 -6.77
CA LYS A 199 -15.53 1.57 -7.20
C LYS A 199 -15.05 2.70 -6.28
N ALA A 200 -14.94 2.41 -4.99
CA ALA A 200 -14.63 3.39 -3.95
C ALA A 200 -13.14 3.72 -3.83
N PHE A 201 -12.26 2.73 -3.99
CA PHE A 201 -10.82 2.86 -3.83
C PHE A 201 -10.13 2.90 -5.19
N HIS A 202 -8.87 3.33 -5.21
CA HIS A 202 -8.09 3.30 -6.44
C HIS A 202 -7.62 1.87 -6.71
N VAL A 203 -7.03 1.23 -5.72
CA VAL A 203 -6.71 -0.20 -5.77
C VAL A 203 -7.56 -0.95 -4.77
N ALA A 204 -8.22 -2.01 -5.24
CA ALA A 204 -8.87 -3.01 -4.40
C ALA A 204 -8.38 -4.40 -4.83
N VAL A 205 -7.80 -5.14 -3.89
CA VAL A 205 -7.35 -6.53 -4.12
C VAL A 205 -8.06 -7.45 -3.16
N SER A 206 -8.65 -8.49 -3.74
CA SER A 206 -9.34 -9.56 -3.06
C SER A 206 -8.49 -10.83 -2.96
N PRO A 207 -8.93 -11.85 -2.20
CA PRO A 207 -8.26 -13.15 -2.19
C PRO A 207 -8.23 -13.88 -3.55
N ASP A 208 -9.00 -13.43 -4.55
CA ASP A 208 -8.92 -13.95 -5.92
C ASP A 208 -7.81 -13.26 -6.74
N GLY A 209 -7.26 -12.13 -6.26
CA GLY A 209 -6.27 -11.34 -6.97
C GLY A 209 -4.86 -11.93 -6.96
N ASP A 210 -4.37 -12.37 -5.79
CA ASP A 210 -3.13 -13.15 -5.67
C ASP A 210 -3.01 -13.90 -4.32
N ALA A 211 -1.98 -14.76 -4.21
CA ALA A 211 -1.74 -15.57 -3.01
C ALA A 211 -1.36 -14.78 -1.75
N ASN A 212 -0.86 -13.54 -1.86
CA ASN A 212 -0.57 -12.72 -0.68
C ASN A 212 -1.85 -12.18 -0.03
N HIS A 213 -2.95 -12.09 -0.79
CA HIS A 213 -4.24 -11.54 -0.33
C HIS A 213 -5.24 -12.61 0.10
N PHE A 214 -4.81 -13.88 0.26
CA PHE A 214 -5.71 -14.99 0.55
C PHE A 214 -6.58 -14.81 1.82
N ASN A 215 -6.14 -13.97 2.76
CA ASN A 215 -6.76 -13.78 4.07
C ASN A 215 -7.26 -12.36 4.36
N HIS A 216 -7.20 -11.45 3.39
CA HIS A 216 -7.64 -10.07 3.58
C HIS A 216 -8.07 -9.40 2.28
N LEU A 217 -8.80 -8.29 2.42
CA LEU A 217 -9.09 -7.33 1.36
C LEU A 217 -8.11 -6.17 1.50
N HIS A 218 -7.34 -5.86 0.46
CA HIS A 218 -6.44 -4.72 0.44
C HIS A 218 -7.09 -3.55 -0.30
N TRP A 219 -7.13 -2.38 0.32
CA TRP A 219 -7.66 -1.16 -0.29
C TRP A 219 -6.67 -0.01 -0.14
N ASP A 220 -6.40 0.70 -1.24
CA ASP A 220 -5.53 1.87 -1.24
C ASP A 220 -6.01 3.02 -2.16
N MET A 221 -5.45 4.20 -1.91
CA MET A 221 -5.70 5.43 -2.68
C MET A 221 -4.45 5.89 -3.44
N GLY A 222 -3.66 4.95 -3.96
CA GLY A 222 -2.46 5.21 -4.74
C GLY A 222 -2.73 5.82 -6.12
N PRO A 223 -1.69 6.14 -6.91
CA PRO A 223 -1.84 6.84 -8.19
C PRO A 223 -2.57 6.07 -9.30
N TYR A 224 -2.67 4.74 -9.19
CA TYR A 224 -3.19 3.89 -10.26
C TYR A 224 -4.50 3.25 -9.82
N ARG A 225 -5.36 2.95 -10.80
CA ARG A 225 -6.59 2.18 -10.53
C ARG A 225 -6.39 0.72 -10.88
N SER A 226 -6.75 -0.18 -9.98
CA SER A 226 -6.72 -1.63 -10.22
C SER A 226 -7.75 -2.35 -9.36
N CYS A 227 -8.34 -3.39 -9.92
CA CYS A 227 -9.38 -4.18 -9.28
C CYS A 227 -9.10 -5.64 -9.59
N ARG A 228 -8.80 -6.42 -8.55
CA ARG A 228 -8.39 -7.83 -8.66
C ARG A 228 -9.01 -8.68 -7.56
#